data_AF-A0A2N6NLZ5-F1
#
_entry.id   AF-A0A2N6NLZ5-F1
#
_cell.length_a   1.000
_cell.length_b   1.000
_cell.length_c   1.000
_cell.angle_alpha   90.00
_cell.angle_beta   90.00
_cell.angle_gamma   90.00
#
_symmetry.space_group_name_H-M   'P 1'
#
loop_
_entity.id
_entity.type
_entity.pdbx_description
1 polymer ?
#
loop_
_entity_poly.entity_id
_entity_poly.type
_entity_poly.pdbx_seq_one_letter_code
_entity_poly.pdbx_strand_id
1 'polypeptide(L)'
;MALREYKAIVNYETHQTLKDAFEVFLKDFKTTPEHTITTAMGNITIDEDDLSDEYDFMDDDDESGERRRRDREHRRAPHHKYQEIMQKLANRTQEEIVIDLDDLAAWENETGEGLKLVDSIELNTKHYVDIMSQAVDKVMPLPSSDVNFKDDVLDVLMARRQARNRELEEAAERDPTLEEDKFPAELTRRYTLVFKPRVNGPDFASKALAVRHVRGDNLGHLITVRAIVTRVSDVKPIVQVSAYTCDRCGCEIFQPVTDRQYGPLMMCPSADCKNNQSKGQLNPSTRASKFLPFQEVKVQEMAEQVPIGQIPRSLTIHCYGSLVRRVNPGDVVDISGIFLPTPYTGFKAMKAGLLTDTYLEAHHIRQHKKAYSEMIVDPSLTDWSSI
;
A
#
# COMPACT_ATOMS: atom_id res chain seq x y z
N MET A 1 -4.37 24.71 29.96
CA MET A 1 -3.11 24.25 29.36
C MET A 1 -3.01 24.91 28.00
N ALA A 2 -2.00 25.74 27.76
CA ALA A 2 -1.83 26.39 26.47
C ALA A 2 -1.24 25.37 25.50
N LEU A 3 -2.03 24.91 24.53
CA LEU A 3 -1.50 24.28 23.33
C LEU A 3 -0.67 25.37 22.62
N ARG A 4 0.65 25.33 22.80
CA ARG A 4 1.56 26.23 22.10
C ARG A 4 1.61 25.76 20.65
N GLU A 5 0.99 26.52 19.78
CA GLU A 5 1.11 26.32 18.33
C GLU A 5 2.51 26.78 17.91
N TYR A 6 3.41 25.81 17.73
CA TYR A 6 4.65 26.05 17.01
C TYR A 6 4.34 26.12 15.51
N LYS A 7 5.06 26.97 14.79
CA LYS A 7 4.98 27.00 13.32
C LYS A 7 5.37 25.61 12.80
N ALA A 8 4.43 24.91 12.17
CA ALA A 8 4.69 23.62 11.57
C ALA A 8 5.81 23.76 10.51
N ILE A 9 6.76 22.81 10.52
CA ILE A 9 7.89 22.78 9.58
C ILE A 9 7.36 22.62 8.14
N VAL A 10 6.24 21.91 7.99
CA VAL A 10 5.52 21.72 6.73
C VAL A 10 4.18 22.42 6.85
N ASN A 11 3.90 23.37 5.96
CA ASN A 11 2.56 23.96 5.89
C ASN A 11 1.67 23.01 5.11
N TYR A 12 0.66 22.47 5.78
CA TYR A 12 -0.29 21.55 5.19
C TYR A 12 -1.45 22.27 4.49
N GLU A 13 -1.53 23.60 4.52
CA GLU A 13 -2.52 24.37 3.74
C GLU A 13 -2.17 24.39 2.24
N THR A 14 -0.91 24.14 1.88
CA THR A 14 -0.52 23.79 0.51
C THR A 14 -1.00 22.38 0.11
N HIS A 15 -1.79 21.68 0.92
CA HIS A 15 -2.30 20.34 0.56
C HIS A 15 -3.18 20.34 -0.67
N GLN A 16 -3.89 21.43 -0.95
CA GLN A 16 -4.60 21.51 -2.23
C GLN A 16 -3.60 21.46 -3.38
N THR A 17 -2.53 22.27 -3.32
CA THR A 17 -1.48 22.26 -4.34
C THR A 17 -0.69 20.95 -4.36
N LEU A 18 -0.50 20.27 -3.22
CA LEU A 18 0.13 18.94 -3.19
C LEU A 18 -0.77 17.86 -3.77
N LYS A 19 -2.08 17.90 -3.50
CA LYS A 19 -3.05 16.99 -4.12
C LYS A 19 -3.07 17.20 -5.63
N ASP A 20 -3.15 18.45 -6.06
CA ASP A 20 -3.09 18.81 -7.47
C ASP A 20 -1.76 18.36 -8.10
N ALA A 21 -0.63 18.50 -7.38
CA ALA A 21 0.67 18.00 -7.81
C ALA A 21 0.71 16.47 -7.96
N PHE A 22 0.14 15.71 -7.01
CA PHE A 22 0.02 14.25 -7.14
C PHE A 22 -0.91 13.86 -8.27
N GLU A 23 -2.00 14.59 -8.49
CA GLU A 23 -2.91 14.37 -9.62
C GLU A 23 -2.22 14.60 -10.97
N VAL A 24 -1.39 15.63 -11.06
CA VAL A 24 -0.55 15.93 -12.24
C VAL A 24 0.50 14.84 -12.43
N PHE A 25 1.22 14.46 -11.38
CA PHE A 25 2.21 13.36 -11.42
C PHE A 25 1.59 12.07 -11.97
N LEU A 26 0.42 11.68 -11.45
CA LEU A 26 -0.25 10.45 -11.83
C LEU A 26 -0.68 10.42 -13.31
N LYS A 27 -0.98 11.58 -13.90
CA LYS A 27 -1.37 11.71 -15.31
C LYS A 27 -0.18 11.87 -16.25
N ASP A 28 0.75 12.73 -15.89
CA ASP A 28 1.77 13.23 -16.81
C ASP A 28 3.07 12.42 -16.78
N PHE A 29 3.29 11.61 -15.75
CA PHE A 29 4.52 10.84 -15.61
C PHE A 29 4.68 9.82 -16.76
N LYS A 30 5.75 9.98 -17.52
CA LYS A 30 6.19 9.07 -18.59
C LYS A 30 7.46 8.36 -18.17
N THR A 31 7.53 7.06 -18.41
CA THR A 31 8.77 6.33 -18.20
C THR A 31 9.82 6.79 -19.20
N THR A 32 11.00 7.18 -18.72
CA THR A 32 12.17 7.31 -19.58
C THR A 32 12.74 5.91 -19.87
N PRO A 33 13.45 5.71 -21.00
CA PRO A 33 14.08 4.43 -21.33
C PRO A 33 15.07 3.93 -20.27
N GLU A 34 15.68 4.83 -19.49
CA GLU A 34 16.60 4.46 -18.40
C GLU A 34 15.86 3.91 -17.16
N HIS A 35 14.68 4.48 -16.85
CA HIS A 35 13.82 4.00 -15.76
C HIS A 35 13.12 2.67 -16.09
N THR A 36 12.91 2.36 -17.38
CA THR A 36 12.40 1.04 -17.79
C THR A 36 13.43 -0.05 -17.54
N ILE A 37 14.72 0.24 -17.77
CA ILE A 37 15.83 -0.67 -17.48
C ILE A 37 15.97 -0.89 -15.96
N THR A 38 15.93 0.16 -15.13
CA THR A 38 16.02 0.00 -13.67
C THR A 38 14.79 -0.64 -13.05
N THR A 39 13.59 -0.40 -13.58
CA THR A 39 12.36 -1.10 -13.17
C THR A 39 12.42 -2.58 -13.53
N ALA A 40 12.93 -2.92 -14.73
CA ALA A 40 13.18 -4.30 -15.14
C ALA A 40 14.29 -4.97 -14.30
N MET A 41 15.33 -4.23 -13.89
CA MET A 41 16.38 -4.73 -13.00
C MET A 41 15.99 -4.77 -11.51
N GLY A 42 14.97 -4.01 -11.10
CA GLY A 42 14.45 -3.99 -9.73
C GLY A 42 13.36 -5.04 -9.50
N ASN A 43 12.55 -5.31 -10.51
CA ASN A 43 11.70 -6.50 -10.63
C ASN A 43 12.46 -7.55 -11.44
N ILE A 44 13.45 -8.20 -10.84
CA ILE A 44 13.98 -9.47 -11.36
C ILE A 44 12.92 -10.54 -11.12
N THR A 45 11.75 -10.42 -11.73
CA THR A 45 11.16 -11.52 -12.48
C THR A 45 11.86 -11.44 -13.83
N ILE A 46 13.00 -12.14 -13.93
CA ILE A 46 13.55 -12.46 -15.24
C ILE A 46 12.46 -13.32 -15.87
N ASP A 47 11.62 -12.70 -16.68
CA ASP A 47 10.90 -13.46 -17.69
C ASP A 47 11.98 -14.04 -18.61
N GLU A 48 11.82 -15.32 -18.99
CA GLU A 48 12.74 -16.10 -19.84
C GLU A 48 13.27 -15.34 -21.08
N ASP A 49 12.55 -14.30 -21.52
CA ASP A 49 12.88 -13.50 -22.69
C ASP A 49 14.14 -12.62 -22.57
N ASP A 50 14.68 -12.32 -21.38
CA ASP A 50 15.83 -11.39 -21.22
C ASP A 50 17.20 -12.08 -21.02
N LEU A 51 17.25 -13.42 -20.90
CA LEU A 51 18.50 -14.19 -20.73
C LEU A 51 18.86 -15.10 -21.91
N SER A 52 18.02 -15.23 -22.96
CA SER A 52 18.35 -16.04 -24.15
C SER A 52 19.41 -15.40 -25.05
N ASP A 53 19.78 -14.15 -24.78
CA ASP A 53 20.62 -13.29 -25.63
C ASP A 53 22.10 -13.74 -25.77
N GLU A 54 22.54 -14.89 -25.24
CA GLU A 54 23.92 -15.40 -25.45
C GLU A 54 24.00 -16.63 -26.38
N TYR A 55 22.87 -17.25 -26.77
CA TYR A 55 22.88 -18.44 -27.65
C TYR A 55 21.85 -18.44 -28.80
N ASP A 56 21.24 -17.30 -29.16
CA ASP A 56 20.32 -17.23 -30.33
C ASP A 56 21.06 -16.98 -31.65
N PHE A 57 22.16 -17.71 -31.89
CA PHE A 57 22.70 -17.93 -33.22
C PHE A 57 22.18 -19.28 -33.72
N MET A 58 21.15 -19.21 -34.57
CA MET A 58 20.60 -20.25 -35.46
C MET A 58 19.18 -20.77 -35.11
N ASP A 59 18.29 -20.61 -36.08
CA ASP A 59 16.97 -21.26 -36.27
C ASP A 59 15.73 -20.73 -35.51
N ASP A 60 15.36 -19.46 -35.71
CA ASP A 60 13.96 -19.02 -35.53
C ASP A 60 13.41 -18.41 -36.84
N ASP A 61 12.21 -18.83 -37.26
CA ASP A 61 11.48 -18.31 -38.43
C ASP A 61 11.41 -16.77 -38.43
N ASP A 62 11.67 -16.11 -39.56
CA ASP A 62 11.74 -14.64 -39.70
C ASP A 62 10.51 -13.90 -39.10
N GLU A 63 9.30 -14.48 -39.15
CA GLU A 63 8.08 -13.85 -38.63
C GLU A 63 7.95 -13.87 -37.09
N SER A 64 8.46 -14.90 -36.40
CA SER A 64 8.40 -14.99 -34.94
C SER A 64 9.45 -14.08 -34.29
N GLY A 65 10.64 -13.98 -34.90
CA GLY A 65 11.69 -13.05 -34.53
C GLY A 65 11.26 -11.58 -34.70
N GLU A 66 10.59 -11.23 -35.81
CA GLU A 66 10.07 -9.88 -36.03
C GLU A 66 8.96 -9.49 -35.03
N ARG A 67 8.07 -10.42 -34.65
CA ARG A 67 7.07 -10.17 -33.60
C ARG A 67 7.69 -9.92 -32.24
N ARG A 68 8.63 -10.76 -31.81
CA ARG A 68 9.37 -10.57 -30.53
C ARG A 68 10.14 -9.25 -30.52
N ARG A 69 10.74 -8.86 -31.65
CA ARG A 69 11.46 -7.59 -31.78
C ARG A 69 10.52 -6.39 -31.69
N ARG A 70 9.35 -6.46 -32.35
CA ARG A 70 8.30 -5.42 -32.25
C ARG A 70 7.72 -5.32 -30.84
N ASP A 71 7.53 -6.45 -30.16
CA ASP A 71 7.06 -6.49 -28.77
C ASP A 71 8.12 -5.92 -27.80
N ARG A 72 9.41 -6.24 -28.00
CA ARG A 72 10.54 -5.63 -27.26
C ARG A 72 10.63 -4.12 -27.52
N GLU A 73 10.42 -3.66 -28.75
CA GLU A 73 10.39 -2.23 -29.10
C GLU A 73 9.18 -1.51 -28.48
N HIS A 74 8.00 -2.14 -28.47
CA HIS A 74 6.81 -1.60 -27.81
C HIS A 74 6.97 -1.53 -26.28
N ARG A 75 7.63 -2.52 -25.66
CA ARG A 75 7.98 -2.50 -24.23
C ARG A 75 8.96 -1.36 -23.88
N ARG A 76 9.78 -0.92 -24.85
CA ARG A 76 10.76 0.16 -24.69
C ARG A 76 10.22 1.55 -25.04
N ALA A 77 9.00 1.65 -25.56
CA ALA A 77 8.38 2.94 -25.85
C ALA A 77 7.98 3.66 -24.55
N PRO A 78 8.14 5.01 -24.48
CA PRO A 78 7.71 5.79 -23.33
C PRO A 78 6.20 5.68 -23.19
N HIS A 79 5.75 5.14 -22.07
CA HIS A 79 4.34 4.95 -21.75
C HIS A 79 4.02 5.51 -20.36
N HIS A 80 2.74 5.81 -20.13
CA HIS A 80 2.25 6.33 -18.87
C HIS A 80 2.08 5.20 -17.85
N LYS A 81 3.17 4.84 -17.15
CA LYS A 81 3.24 3.74 -16.18
C LYS A 81 2.07 3.74 -15.19
N TYR A 82 1.82 4.88 -14.53
CA TYR A 82 0.77 4.98 -13.51
C TYR A 82 -0.63 4.94 -14.09
N GLN A 83 -0.83 5.47 -15.31
CA GLN A 83 -2.13 5.38 -15.99
C GLN A 83 -2.46 3.94 -16.37
N GLU A 84 -1.48 3.15 -16.82
CA GLU A 84 -1.69 1.74 -17.11
C GLU A 84 -1.97 0.92 -15.84
N ILE A 85 -1.26 1.21 -14.74
CA ILE A 85 -1.54 0.60 -13.43
C ILE A 85 -2.97 0.94 -12.99
N MET A 86 -3.40 2.20 -13.14
CA MET A 86 -4.78 2.61 -12.87
C MET A 86 -5.80 1.89 -13.74
N GLN A 87 -5.52 1.70 -15.02
CA GLN A 87 -6.39 0.94 -15.89
C GLN A 87 -6.48 -0.53 -15.45
N LYS A 88 -5.36 -1.14 -15.04
CA LYS A 88 -5.31 -2.50 -14.50
C LYS A 88 -6.12 -2.64 -13.20
N LEU A 89 -6.09 -1.62 -12.33
CA LEU A 89 -6.90 -1.55 -11.12
C LEU A 89 -8.38 -1.38 -11.44
N ALA A 90 -8.72 -0.48 -12.37
CA ALA A 90 -10.10 -0.27 -12.82
C ALA A 90 -10.68 -1.57 -13.44
N ASN A 91 -9.85 -2.30 -14.18
CA ASN A 91 -10.18 -3.61 -14.76
C ASN A 91 -10.12 -4.76 -13.74
N ARG A 92 -9.84 -4.48 -12.46
CA ARG A 92 -9.80 -5.46 -11.36
C ARG A 92 -8.78 -6.59 -11.52
N THR A 93 -7.73 -6.35 -12.32
CA THR A 93 -6.64 -7.32 -12.49
C THR A 93 -5.61 -7.25 -11.37
N GLN A 94 -5.50 -6.10 -10.72
CA GLN A 94 -4.61 -5.85 -9.59
C GLN A 94 -5.39 -5.19 -8.45
N GLU A 95 -4.96 -5.42 -7.21
CA GLU A 95 -5.57 -4.86 -5.98
C GLU A 95 -4.58 -3.99 -5.19
N GLU A 96 -3.37 -3.81 -5.71
CA GLU A 96 -2.28 -3.07 -5.07
C GLU A 96 -1.73 -2.02 -6.03
N ILE A 97 -1.51 -0.82 -5.51
CA ILE A 97 -0.84 0.28 -6.22
C ILE A 97 0.52 0.47 -5.56
N VAL A 98 1.57 0.20 -6.32
CA VAL A 98 2.94 0.48 -5.90
C VAL A 98 3.37 1.81 -6.51
N ILE A 99 3.63 2.79 -5.66
CA ILE A 99 4.18 4.09 -6.06
C ILE A 99 5.67 4.11 -5.75
N ASP A 100 6.49 4.34 -6.77
CA ASP A 100 7.95 4.35 -6.63
C ASP A 100 8.41 5.76 -6.22
N LEU A 101 9.12 5.85 -5.09
CA LEU A 101 9.68 7.13 -4.64
C LEU A 101 10.81 7.65 -5.53
N ASP A 102 11.44 6.78 -6.33
CA ASP A 102 12.42 7.16 -7.34
C ASP A 102 11.76 7.92 -8.51
N ASP A 103 10.57 7.47 -8.94
CA ASP A 103 9.81 8.11 -10.01
C ASP A 103 9.30 9.49 -9.56
N LEU A 104 8.82 9.60 -8.32
CA LEU A 104 8.44 10.88 -7.72
C LEU A 104 9.62 11.84 -7.62
N ALA A 105 10.82 11.34 -7.32
CA ALA A 105 12.04 12.13 -7.28
C ALA A 105 12.42 12.68 -8.66
N ALA A 106 12.35 11.83 -9.68
CA ALA A 106 12.64 12.22 -11.07
C ALA A 106 11.66 13.30 -11.55
N TRP A 107 10.37 13.11 -11.28
CA TRP A 107 9.33 14.09 -11.63
C TRP A 107 9.49 15.43 -10.91
N GLU A 108 9.86 15.41 -9.62
CA GLU A 108 10.13 16.63 -8.85
C GLU A 108 11.31 17.43 -9.45
N ASN A 109 12.37 16.72 -9.88
CA ASN A 109 13.53 17.33 -10.53
C ASN A 109 13.18 17.94 -11.90
N GLU A 110 12.27 17.33 -12.66
CA GLU A 110 11.83 17.84 -13.97
C GLU A 110 10.89 19.04 -13.84
N THR A 111 9.97 19.00 -12.88
CA THR A 111 8.92 20.02 -12.71
C THR A 111 9.47 21.29 -12.04
N GLY A 112 10.54 21.18 -11.25
CA GLY A 112 11.28 22.32 -10.70
C GLY A 112 10.53 23.13 -9.62
N GLU A 113 9.45 22.58 -9.04
CA GLU A 113 8.58 23.30 -8.11
C GLU A 113 9.13 23.41 -6.67
N GLY A 114 10.28 22.80 -6.35
CA GLY A 114 10.91 22.92 -5.03
C GLY A 114 10.07 22.39 -3.85
N LEU A 115 8.98 21.69 -4.15
CA LEU A 115 8.14 20.99 -3.21
C LEU A 115 8.87 19.70 -2.85
N LYS A 116 9.67 19.72 -1.76
CA LYS A 116 10.40 18.56 -1.20
C LYS A 116 9.46 17.42 -0.79
N LEU A 117 8.81 16.82 -1.77
CA LEU A 117 7.67 15.93 -1.62
C LEU A 117 8.15 14.60 -1.09
N VAL A 118 9.22 14.07 -1.66
CA VAL A 118 9.69 12.75 -1.24
C VAL A 118 10.28 12.79 0.16
N ASP A 119 11.04 13.84 0.51
CA ASP A 119 11.52 14.02 1.89
C ASP A 119 10.33 14.09 2.87
N SER A 120 9.26 14.77 2.47
CA SER A 120 8.05 14.88 3.29
C SER A 120 7.31 13.54 3.43
N ILE A 121 7.27 12.74 2.35
CA ILE A 121 6.71 11.38 2.35
C ILE A 121 7.55 10.47 3.24
N GLU A 122 8.87 10.53 3.16
CA GLU A 122 9.77 9.74 4.00
C GLU A 122 9.66 10.14 5.48
N LEU A 123 9.38 11.41 5.79
CA LEU A 123 9.20 11.89 7.16
C LEU A 123 7.84 11.50 7.79
N ASN A 124 6.74 11.53 7.02
CA ASN A 124 5.41 11.21 7.53
C ASN A 124 4.57 10.44 6.52
N THR A 125 4.99 9.22 6.23
CA THR A 125 4.41 8.43 5.14
C THR A 125 2.94 8.12 5.35
N LYS A 126 2.51 7.85 6.59
CA LYS A 126 1.12 7.46 6.89
C LYS A 126 0.12 8.51 6.41
N HIS A 127 0.44 9.77 6.63
CA HIS A 127 -0.41 10.87 6.17
C HIS A 127 -0.43 10.99 4.63
N TYR A 128 0.72 10.81 4.00
CA TYR A 128 0.82 10.85 2.53
C TYR A 128 0.14 9.67 1.84
N VAL A 129 0.01 8.50 2.50
CA VAL A 129 -0.83 7.39 1.99
C VAL A 129 -2.29 7.84 1.84
N ASP A 130 -2.83 8.57 2.83
CA ASP A 130 -4.21 9.08 2.78
C ASP A 130 -4.40 10.15 1.71
N ILE A 131 -3.43 11.06 1.56
CA ILE A 131 -3.47 12.09 0.52
C ILE A 131 -3.35 11.47 -0.88
N MET A 132 -2.39 10.58 -1.08
CA MET A 132 -2.15 9.94 -2.36
C MET A 132 -3.33 9.06 -2.78
N SER A 133 -3.94 8.35 -1.84
CA SER A 133 -5.17 7.59 -2.14
C SER A 133 -6.34 8.49 -2.53
N GLN A 134 -6.50 9.68 -1.93
CA GLN A 134 -7.50 10.64 -2.38
C GLN A 134 -7.23 11.16 -3.79
N ALA A 135 -5.97 11.39 -4.16
CA ALA A 135 -5.59 11.79 -5.51
C ALA A 135 -5.87 10.67 -6.52
N VAL A 136 -5.51 9.42 -6.19
CA VAL A 136 -5.82 8.24 -7.02
C VAL A 136 -7.32 8.09 -7.24
N ASP A 137 -8.14 8.26 -6.21
CA ASP A 137 -9.60 8.12 -6.31
C ASP A 137 -10.22 9.12 -7.32
N LYS A 138 -9.62 10.31 -7.48
CA LYS A 138 -10.07 11.32 -8.46
C LYS A 138 -9.57 11.06 -9.88
N VAL A 139 -8.36 10.50 -10.02
CA VAL A 139 -7.73 10.25 -11.33
C VAL A 139 -8.16 8.90 -11.93
N MET A 140 -8.77 8.03 -11.12
CA MET A 140 -9.20 6.69 -11.53
C MET A 140 -10.09 6.72 -12.80
N PRO A 141 -9.68 6.04 -13.89
CA PRO A 141 -10.46 5.97 -15.11
C PRO A 141 -11.66 5.03 -14.95
N LEU A 142 -12.64 5.18 -15.86
CA LEU A 142 -13.73 4.22 -15.97
C LEU A 142 -13.18 2.84 -16.40
N PRO A 143 -13.78 1.74 -15.91
CA PRO A 143 -13.35 0.39 -16.29
C PRO A 143 -13.50 0.19 -17.80
N SER A 144 -12.48 -0.37 -18.46
CA SER A 144 -12.52 -0.63 -19.91
C SER A 144 -13.20 -1.96 -20.26
N SER A 145 -13.31 -2.87 -19.29
CA SER A 145 -14.02 -4.14 -19.45
C SER A 145 -15.38 -4.08 -18.76
N ASP A 146 -16.44 -4.46 -19.48
CA ASP A 146 -17.79 -4.54 -18.92
C ASP A 146 -17.85 -5.56 -17.78
N VAL A 147 -18.32 -5.11 -16.63
CA VAL A 147 -18.57 -5.89 -15.41
C VAL A 147 -19.62 -6.95 -15.76
N ASN A 148 -19.25 -8.23 -15.72
CA ASN A 148 -20.19 -9.31 -16.03
C ASN A 148 -21.05 -9.61 -14.79
N PHE A 149 -22.29 -10.06 -14.97
CA PHE A 149 -23.22 -10.36 -13.86
C PHE A 149 -22.74 -11.48 -12.90
N LYS A 150 -21.66 -12.19 -13.26
CA LYS A 150 -20.98 -13.17 -12.41
C LYS A 150 -19.99 -12.56 -11.41
N ASP A 151 -19.79 -11.25 -11.46
CA ASP A 151 -18.83 -10.56 -10.61
C ASP A 151 -19.22 -10.56 -9.13
N ASP A 152 -18.21 -10.35 -8.31
CA ASP A 152 -18.21 -10.49 -6.86
C ASP A 152 -19.37 -9.70 -6.20
N VAL A 153 -20.00 -10.26 -5.18
CA VAL A 153 -21.13 -9.63 -4.45
C VAL A 153 -20.74 -8.24 -3.93
N LEU A 154 -19.46 -8.06 -3.63
CA LEU A 154 -18.90 -6.78 -3.21
C LEU A 154 -19.02 -5.70 -4.30
N ASP A 155 -18.89 -6.05 -5.58
CA ASP A 155 -18.93 -5.08 -6.69
C ASP A 155 -20.31 -4.48 -6.88
N VAL A 156 -21.36 -5.29 -6.75
CA VAL A 156 -22.76 -4.82 -6.80
C VAL A 156 -23.03 -3.87 -5.63
N LEU A 157 -22.49 -4.17 -4.44
CA LEU A 157 -22.62 -3.30 -3.27
C LEU A 157 -21.86 -1.99 -3.45
N MET A 158 -20.64 -2.03 -4.00
CA MET A 158 -19.82 -0.85 -4.25
C MET A 158 -20.43 0.05 -5.32
N ALA A 159 -20.94 -0.51 -6.42
CA ALA A 159 -21.62 0.27 -7.45
C ALA A 159 -22.86 1.00 -6.89
N ARG A 160 -23.67 0.31 -6.07
CA ARG A 160 -24.81 0.93 -5.37
C ARG A 160 -24.38 2.04 -4.41
N ARG A 161 -23.28 1.84 -3.69
CA ARG A 161 -22.72 2.84 -2.77
C ARG A 161 -22.20 4.05 -3.52
N GLN A 162 -21.44 3.86 -4.59
CA GLN A 162 -20.91 4.94 -5.44
C GLN A 162 -22.03 5.74 -6.10
N ALA A 163 -23.07 5.07 -6.62
CA ALA A 163 -24.24 5.73 -7.19
C ALA A 163 -24.96 6.59 -6.13
N ARG A 164 -25.22 6.04 -4.95
CA ARG A 164 -25.79 6.81 -3.83
C ARG A 164 -24.87 7.96 -3.39
N ASN A 165 -23.55 7.75 -3.39
CA ASN A 165 -22.59 8.79 -3.06
C ASN A 165 -22.67 9.98 -4.01
N ARG A 166 -22.84 9.69 -5.31
CA ARG A 166 -23.01 10.69 -6.36
C ARG A 166 -24.33 11.45 -6.19
N GLU A 167 -25.43 10.74 -5.92
CA GLU A 167 -26.72 11.37 -5.62
C GLU A 167 -26.64 12.27 -4.37
N LEU A 168 -25.95 11.83 -3.32
CA LEU A 168 -25.73 12.62 -2.12
C LEU A 168 -24.83 13.82 -2.37
N GLU A 169 -23.82 13.72 -3.23
CA GLU A 169 -22.95 14.82 -3.63
C GLU A 169 -23.71 15.88 -4.45
N GLU A 170 -24.55 15.45 -5.39
CA GLU A 170 -25.45 16.34 -6.15
C GLU A 170 -26.53 16.98 -5.24
N ALA A 171 -26.94 16.28 -4.17
CA ALA A 171 -27.85 16.84 -3.17
C ALA A 171 -27.14 17.79 -2.20
N ALA A 172 -25.88 17.52 -1.87
CA ALA A 172 -25.04 18.35 -1.00
C ALA A 172 -24.76 19.73 -1.60
N GLU A 173 -24.63 19.82 -2.93
CA GLU A 173 -24.57 21.11 -3.63
C GLU A 173 -25.78 22.01 -3.33
N ARG A 174 -26.93 21.43 -2.96
CA ARG A 174 -28.13 22.17 -2.55
C ARG A 174 -28.23 22.35 -1.04
N ASP A 175 -27.81 21.35 -0.26
CA ASP A 175 -27.82 21.38 1.21
C ASP A 175 -26.51 20.81 1.80
N PRO A 176 -25.61 21.66 2.33
CA PRO A 176 -24.30 21.24 2.84
C PRO A 176 -24.36 20.23 4.00
N THR A 177 -25.49 20.09 4.68
CA THR A 177 -25.63 19.14 5.80
C THR A 177 -25.63 17.68 5.37
N LEU A 178 -25.93 17.41 4.09
CA LEU A 178 -25.97 16.06 3.52
C LEU A 178 -24.58 15.49 3.18
N GLU A 179 -23.51 16.31 3.25
CA GLU A 179 -22.13 15.82 3.07
C GLU A 179 -21.71 14.86 4.19
N GLU A 180 -22.26 15.01 5.40
CA GLU A 180 -21.91 14.16 6.55
C GLU A 180 -22.40 12.71 6.39
N ASP A 181 -23.41 12.48 5.54
CA ASP A 181 -23.95 11.15 5.23
C ASP A 181 -23.20 10.46 4.07
N LYS A 182 -22.17 11.11 3.50
CA LYS A 182 -21.33 10.54 2.44
C LYS A 182 -20.61 9.28 2.95
N PHE A 183 -20.53 8.23 2.13
CA PHE A 183 -19.78 7.04 2.53
C PHE A 183 -18.29 7.38 2.67
N PRO A 184 -17.60 6.87 3.71
CA PRO A 184 -16.17 7.09 3.86
C PRO A 184 -15.41 6.48 2.67
N ALA A 185 -14.43 7.21 2.14
CA ALA A 185 -13.64 6.79 0.97
C ALA A 185 -12.94 5.44 1.20
N GLU A 186 -12.57 5.11 2.44
CA GLU A 186 -12.02 3.81 2.80
C GLU A 186 -12.93 2.63 2.46
N LEU A 187 -14.26 2.83 2.50
CA LEU A 187 -15.23 1.80 2.17
C LEU A 187 -15.33 1.56 0.65
N THR A 188 -15.16 2.61 -0.15
CA THR A 188 -15.26 2.56 -1.61
C THR A 188 -13.93 2.22 -2.29
N ARG A 189 -12.81 2.30 -1.57
CA ARG A 189 -11.49 1.87 -2.07
C ARG A 189 -11.39 0.34 -2.08
N ARG A 190 -11.16 -0.27 -3.25
CA ARG A 190 -10.85 -1.71 -3.34
C ARG A 190 -9.36 -2.01 -3.31
N TYR A 191 -8.53 -1.02 -3.61
CA TYR A 191 -7.09 -1.18 -3.68
C TYR A 191 -6.41 -0.85 -2.35
N THR A 192 -5.17 -1.32 -2.23
CA THR A 192 -4.20 -0.91 -1.20
C THR A 192 -3.09 -0.11 -1.85
N LEU A 193 -2.66 0.98 -1.21
CA LEU A 193 -1.58 1.82 -1.70
C LEU A 193 -0.32 1.57 -0.88
N VAL A 194 0.78 1.30 -1.56
CA VAL A 194 2.08 1.09 -0.93
C VAL A 194 3.15 1.93 -1.62
N PHE A 195 4.10 2.41 -0.83
CA PHE A 195 5.27 3.12 -1.33
C PHE A 195 6.47 2.17 -1.44
N LYS A 196 7.11 2.17 -2.60
CA LYS A 196 8.41 1.53 -2.77
C LYS A 196 9.50 2.54 -2.42
N PRO A 197 10.41 2.21 -1.49
CA PRO A 197 11.48 3.13 -1.11
C PRO A 197 12.41 3.39 -2.30
N ARG A 198 13.16 4.49 -2.23
CA ARG A 198 14.19 4.81 -3.22
C ARG A 198 15.29 3.75 -3.28
N VAL A 199 15.69 3.34 -4.47
CA VAL A 199 16.77 2.37 -4.72
C VAL A 199 17.98 3.11 -5.30
N ASN A 200 18.77 3.71 -4.40
CA ASN A 200 20.01 4.45 -4.69
C ASN A 200 19.82 5.82 -5.38
N GLY A 201 19.67 6.87 -4.58
CA GLY A 201 19.89 8.26 -5.01
C GLY A 201 21.31 8.75 -4.65
N PRO A 202 21.82 9.80 -5.32
CA PRO A 202 23.16 10.36 -5.05
C PRO A 202 23.31 10.91 -3.62
N ASP A 203 22.23 11.38 -2.99
CA ASP A 203 22.24 11.96 -1.64
C ASP A 203 21.81 10.99 -0.53
N PHE A 204 21.12 9.89 -0.88
CA PHE A 204 20.65 8.90 0.09
C PHE A 204 20.75 7.49 -0.51
N ALA A 205 21.78 6.75 -0.08
CA ALA A 205 21.72 5.31 -0.19
C ALA A 205 20.62 4.83 0.77
N SER A 206 19.55 4.22 0.26
CA SER A 206 18.59 3.45 1.06
C SER A 206 19.31 2.22 1.63
N LYS A 207 20.21 2.49 2.58
CA LYS A 207 21.04 1.50 3.23
C LYS A 207 20.12 0.81 4.21
N ALA A 208 19.81 -0.44 3.92
CA ALA A 208 19.01 -1.25 4.81
C ALA A 208 19.60 -1.21 6.23
N LEU A 209 18.81 -0.67 7.17
CA LEU A 209 19.19 -0.51 8.55
C LEU A 209 19.13 -1.87 9.24
N ALA A 210 20.07 -2.10 10.17
CA ALA A 210 19.92 -3.18 11.13
C ALA A 210 18.83 -2.81 12.13
N VAL A 211 18.06 -3.79 12.62
CA VAL A 211 16.98 -3.57 13.61
C VAL A 211 17.50 -2.79 14.84
N ARG A 212 18.75 -3.00 15.23
CA ARG A 212 19.42 -2.31 16.35
C ARG A 212 19.53 -0.81 16.21
N HIS A 213 19.71 -0.36 14.96
CA HIS A 213 19.89 1.04 14.62
C HIS A 213 18.56 1.78 14.53
N VAL A 214 17.42 1.08 14.63
CA VAL A 214 16.11 1.70 14.72
C VAL A 214 15.96 2.36 16.09
N ARG A 215 15.83 3.69 16.09
CA ARG A 215 15.71 4.53 17.30
C ARG A 215 14.40 5.33 17.27
N GLY A 216 14.14 6.07 18.34
CA GLY A 216 12.98 6.97 18.44
C GLY A 216 12.95 8.04 17.36
N ASP A 217 14.11 8.44 16.83
CA ASP A 217 14.20 9.41 15.74
C ASP A 217 13.60 8.90 14.43
N ASN A 218 13.40 7.58 14.29
CA ASN A 218 12.81 6.96 13.10
C ASN A 218 11.28 6.81 13.21
N LEU A 219 10.65 7.29 14.28
CA LEU A 219 9.20 7.18 14.46
C LEU A 219 8.45 8.01 13.42
N GLY A 220 7.53 7.37 12.70
CA GLY A 220 6.74 7.98 11.63
C GLY A 220 7.45 8.00 10.27
N HIS A 221 8.73 7.63 10.21
CA HIS A 221 9.52 7.65 8.98
C HIS A 221 9.44 6.33 8.21
N LEU A 222 9.59 6.40 6.88
CA LEU A 222 9.74 5.23 6.02
C LEU A 222 11.16 4.69 6.15
N ILE A 223 11.32 3.55 6.81
CA ILE A 223 12.62 2.91 6.99
C ILE A 223 12.67 1.56 6.29
N THR A 224 13.85 1.21 5.77
CA THR A 224 14.12 -0.12 5.24
C THR A 224 14.98 -0.89 6.24
N VAL A 225 14.50 -2.03 6.70
CA VAL A 225 15.16 -2.89 7.69
C VAL A 225 15.52 -4.22 7.05
N ARG A 226 16.78 -4.63 7.22
CA ARG A 226 17.24 -5.97 6.82
C ARG A 226 17.16 -6.91 8.01
N ALA A 227 16.46 -8.02 7.85
CA ALA A 227 16.25 -8.97 8.93
C ALA A 227 15.96 -10.39 8.41
N ILE A 228 16.04 -11.36 9.32
CA ILE A 228 15.63 -12.75 9.08
C ILE A 228 14.27 -12.97 9.70
N VAL A 229 13.36 -13.60 8.96
CA VAL A 229 12.01 -13.87 9.45
C VAL A 229 12.05 -15.09 10.36
N THR A 230 11.48 -14.96 11.55
CA THR A 230 11.53 -16.03 12.56
C THR A 230 10.20 -16.69 12.79
N ARG A 231 9.13 -15.90 12.82
CA ARG A 231 7.78 -16.40 13.00
C ARG A 231 6.81 -15.58 12.18
N VAL A 232 5.96 -16.28 11.46
CA VAL A 232 4.85 -15.71 10.69
C VAL A 232 3.56 -16.21 11.32
N SER A 233 2.59 -15.33 11.55
CA SER A 233 1.25 -15.72 12.00
C SER A 233 0.39 -16.17 10.82
N ASP A 234 -0.68 -16.90 11.12
CA ASP A 234 -1.74 -17.13 10.12
C ASP A 234 -2.41 -15.81 9.72
N VAL A 235 -2.98 -15.80 8.52
CA VAL A 235 -3.72 -14.67 7.97
C VAL A 235 -5.05 -14.52 8.70
N LYS A 236 -5.33 -13.31 9.18
CA LYS A 236 -6.56 -12.97 9.88
C LYS A 236 -7.22 -11.78 9.20
N PRO A 237 -8.55 -11.74 9.06
CA PRO A 237 -9.22 -10.54 8.58
C PRO A 237 -9.22 -9.46 9.66
N ILE A 238 -8.71 -8.27 9.35
CA ILE A 238 -8.86 -7.07 10.17
C ILE A 238 -10.00 -6.20 9.60
N VAL A 239 -10.80 -5.61 10.47
CA VAL A 239 -11.88 -4.70 10.06
C VAL A 239 -11.27 -3.34 9.75
N GLN A 240 -11.51 -2.81 8.55
CA GLN A 240 -11.16 -1.43 8.19
C GLN A 240 -12.37 -0.50 8.43
N VAL A 241 -13.55 -0.91 7.96
CA VAL A 241 -14.80 -0.17 8.15
C VAL A 241 -15.85 -1.11 8.68
N SER A 242 -16.38 -0.82 9.86
CA SER A 242 -17.48 -1.56 10.48
C SER A 242 -18.81 -0.94 10.06
N ALA A 243 -19.70 -1.74 9.49
CA ALA A 243 -21.04 -1.31 9.09
C ALA A 243 -22.09 -1.83 10.07
N TYR A 244 -23.00 -0.95 10.49
CA TYR A 244 -24.09 -1.24 11.41
C TYR A 244 -25.43 -0.96 10.74
N THR A 245 -26.41 -1.83 10.94
CA THR A 245 -27.80 -1.61 10.50
C THR A 245 -28.67 -1.33 11.72
N CYS A 246 -29.46 -0.26 11.66
CA CYS A 246 -30.41 0.06 12.73
C CYS A 246 -31.75 -0.65 12.51
N ASP A 247 -32.27 -1.31 13.55
CA ASP A 247 -33.54 -2.05 13.46
C ASP A 247 -34.79 -1.14 13.35
N ARG A 248 -34.68 0.14 13.72
CA ARG A 248 -35.81 1.08 13.72
C ARG A 248 -35.86 1.95 12.47
N CYS A 249 -34.78 2.65 12.15
CA CYS A 249 -34.73 3.53 10.97
C CYS A 249 -34.25 2.82 9.71
N GLY A 250 -33.65 1.63 9.81
CA GLY A 250 -33.09 0.92 8.66
C GLY A 250 -31.81 1.56 8.10
N CYS A 251 -31.34 2.67 8.66
CA CYS A 251 -30.11 3.33 8.21
C CYS A 251 -28.89 2.44 8.43
N GLU A 252 -27.98 2.47 7.46
CA GLU A 252 -26.64 1.87 7.56
C GLU A 252 -25.66 2.93 8.06
N ILE A 253 -24.92 2.62 9.13
CA ILE A 253 -23.93 3.51 9.74
C ILE A 253 -22.55 2.89 9.58
N PHE A 254 -21.58 3.69 9.14
CA PHE A 254 -20.22 3.24 8.89
C PHE A 254 -19.28 3.88 9.89
N GLN A 255 -18.55 3.04 10.63
CA GLN A 255 -17.52 3.46 11.56
C GLN A 255 -16.16 3.03 11.01
N PRO A 256 -15.29 3.98 10.58
CA PRO A 256 -13.91 3.64 10.26
C PRO A 256 -13.18 3.18 11.52
N VAL A 257 -12.40 2.12 11.40
CA VAL A 257 -11.67 1.50 12.51
C VAL A 257 -10.19 1.80 12.31
N THR A 258 -9.69 2.78 13.06
CA THR A 258 -8.27 3.16 13.05
C THR A 258 -7.44 2.38 14.07
N ASP A 259 -8.07 2.00 15.19
CA ASP A 259 -7.41 1.36 16.32
C ASP A 259 -7.59 -0.16 16.31
N ARG A 260 -6.58 -0.87 16.84
CA ARG A 260 -6.61 -2.33 17.02
C ARG A 260 -7.77 -2.80 17.89
N GLN A 261 -8.21 -1.95 18.82
CA GLN A 261 -9.36 -2.20 19.67
C GLN A 261 -10.29 -1.00 19.57
N TYR A 262 -11.51 -1.23 19.09
CA TYR A 262 -12.54 -0.21 19.02
C TYR A 262 -13.78 -0.65 19.79
N GLY A 263 -14.50 0.32 20.34
CA GLY A 263 -15.81 0.10 20.93
C GLY A 263 -16.88 0.16 19.84
N PRO A 264 -17.73 -0.87 19.68
CA PRO A 264 -18.82 -0.82 18.71
C PRO A 264 -19.84 0.25 19.09
N LEU A 265 -20.42 0.91 18.08
CA LEU A 265 -21.51 1.85 18.29
C LEU A 265 -22.77 1.10 18.74
N MET A 266 -23.31 1.49 19.90
CA MET A 266 -24.52 0.90 20.47
C MET A 266 -25.78 1.72 20.19
N MET A 267 -25.63 3.02 19.94
CA MET A 267 -26.73 3.95 19.69
C MET A 267 -26.63 4.51 18.28
N CYS A 268 -27.77 4.58 17.59
CA CYS A 268 -27.87 5.12 16.24
C CYS A 268 -27.67 6.65 16.22
N PRO A 269 -26.63 7.19 15.53
CA PRO A 269 -26.46 8.63 15.33
C PRO A 269 -27.40 9.27 14.30
N SER A 270 -28.22 8.48 13.58
CA SER A 270 -29.08 9.01 12.50
C SER A 270 -30.02 10.13 12.97
N ALA A 271 -30.25 11.12 12.09
CA ALA A 271 -31.17 12.23 12.34
C ALA A 271 -32.58 11.72 12.65
N ASP A 272 -33.05 10.68 11.96
CA ASP A 272 -34.37 10.07 12.16
C ASP A 272 -34.55 9.48 13.56
N CYS A 273 -33.57 8.72 14.05
CA CYS A 273 -33.63 8.16 15.41
C CYS A 273 -33.49 9.26 16.47
N LYS A 274 -32.68 10.28 16.21
CA LYS A 274 -32.46 11.42 17.11
C LYS A 274 -33.72 12.28 17.24
N ASN A 275 -34.38 12.58 16.11
CA ASN A 275 -35.60 13.37 16.06
C ASN A 275 -36.79 12.64 16.70
N ASN A 276 -36.90 11.34 16.46
CA ASN A 276 -37.96 10.50 17.04
C ASN A 276 -37.67 10.06 18.49
N GLN A 277 -36.55 10.49 19.08
CA GLN A 277 -36.06 10.05 20.41
C GLN A 277 -36.05 8.53 20.60
N SER A 278 -35.95 7.80 19.49
CA SER A 278 -36.02 6.34 19.48
C SER A 278 -34.61 5.79 19.47
N LYS A 279 -34.21 5.13 20.55
CA LYS A 279 -32.91 4.44 20.62
C LYS A 279 -33.04 3.10 19.89
N GLY A 280 -32.86 3.12 18.58
CA GLY A 280 -32.75 1.91 17.79
C GLY A 280 -31.47 1.15 18.14
N GLN A 281 -31.59 -0.17 18.28
CA GLN A 281 -30.42 -1.04 18.46
C GLN A 281 -29.66 -1.13 17.13
N LEU A 282 -28.32 -1.09 17.22
CA LEU A 282 -27.43 -1.26 16.09
C LEU A 282 -26.92 -2.70 16.06
N ASN A 283 -27.09 -3.35 14.92
CA ASN A 283 -26.59 -4.70 14.68
C ASN A 283 -25.44 -4.64 13.66
N PRO A 284 -24.26 -5.21 13.95
CA PRO A 284 -23.15 -5.21 13.01
C PRO A 284 -23.42 -6.15 11.83
N SER A 285 -23.21 -5.66 10.61
CA SER A 285 -23.39 -6.42 9.38
C SER A 285 -22.03 -6.78 8.77
N THR A 286 -21.68 -8.06 8.79
CA THR A 286 -20.40 -8.54 8.22
C THR A 286 -20.34 -8.33 6.71
N ARG A 287 -21.43 -8.56 5.97
CA ARG A 287 -21.47 -8.39 4.51
C ARG A 287 -21.28 -6.93 4.08
N ALA A 288 -21.77 -5.99 4.88
CA ALA A 288 -21.64 -4.56 4.59
C ALA A 288 -20.29 -3.98 5.05
N SER A 289 -19.62 -4.65 5.99
CA SER A 289 -18.32 -4.22 6.52
C SER A 289 -17.19 -4.54 5.54
N LYS A 290 -16.10 -3.76 5.63
CA LYS A 290 -14.89 -3.99 4.85
C LYS A 290 -13.82 -4.65 5.71
N PHE A 291 -13.30 -5.77 5.23
CA PHE A 291 -12.19 -6.48 5.84
C PHE A 291 -10.96 -6.42 4.95
N LEU A 292 -9.80 -6.44 5.58
CA LEU A 292 -8.51 -6.44 4.94
C LEU A 292 -7.69 -7.62 5.51
N PRO A 293 -6.96 -8.38 4.69
CA PRO A 293 -6.11 -9.43 5.22
C PRO A 293 -4.96 -8.82 6.03
N PHE A 294 -4.74 -9.36 7.23
CA PHE A 294 -3.71 -8.94 8.16
C PHE A 294 -2.84 -10.13 8.56
N GLN A 295 -1.54 -9.89 8.67
CA GLN A 295 -0.57 -10.88 9.11
C GLN A 295 0.50 -10.23 10.00
N GLU A 296 0.81 -10.87 11.12
CA GLU A 296 1.88 -10.46 12.03
C GLU A 296 3.14 -11.29 11.74
N VAL A 297 4.24 -10.61 11.43
CA VAL A 297 5.53 -11.21 11.14
C VAL A 297 6.55 -10.74 12.16
N LYS A 298 7.25 -11.66 12.80
CA LYS A 298 8.36 -11.36 13.72
C LYS A 298 9.68 -11.61 13.04
N VAL A 299 10.50 -10.57 12.99
CA VAL A 299 11.83 -10.62 12.39
C VAL A 299 12.91 -10.44 13.45
N GLN A 300 14.09 -10.99 13.19
CA GLN A 300 15.28 -10.86 14.03
C GLN A 300 16.45 -10.27 13.24
N GLU A 301 17.35 -9.60 13.94
CA GLU A 301 18.63 -9.12 13.40
C GLU A 301 19.42 -10.25 12.73
N MET A 302 20.13 -9.94 11.65
CA MET A 302 21.13 -10.87 11.10
C MET A 302 22.25 -11.08 12.10
N ALA A 303 22.71 -12.33 12.25
CA ALA A 303 23.76 -12.70 13.20
C ALA A 303 25.07 -11.90 13.00
N GLU A 304 25.39 -11.55 11.76
CA GLU A 304 26.57 -10.74 11.39
C GLU A 304 26.53 -9.31 11.95
N GLN A 305 25.33 -8.78 12.22
CA GLN A 305 25.13 -7.43 12.72
C GLN A 305 25.09 -7.38 14.26
N VAL A 306 25.13 -8.53 14.93
CA VAL A 306 25.03 -8.63 16.39
C VAL A 306 26.43 -8.50 17.01
N PRO A 307 26.68 -7.47 17.84
CA PRO A 307 27.94 -7.33 18.53
C PRO A 307 28.14 -8.42 19.58
N ILE A 308 29.41 -8.75 19.81
CA ILE A 308 29.83 -9.82 20.71
C ILE A 308 29.25 -9.60 22.12
N GLY A 309 28.62 -10.65 22.67
CA GLY A 309 28.07 -10.65 24.02
C GLY A 309 26.67 -10.06 24.17
N GLN A 310 26.00 -9.66 23.08
CA GLN A 310 24.60 -9.21 23.13
C GLN A 310 23.65 -10.20 22.43
N ILE A 311 22.39 -10.20 22.90
CA ILE A 311 21.34 -11.03 22.32
C ILE A 311 20.75 -10.29 21.09
N PRO A 312 20.41 -11.00 19.99
CA PRO A 312 19.72 -10.41 18.85
C PRO A 312 18.38 -9.78 19.27
N ARG A 313 18.07 -8.60 18.74
CA ARG A 313 16.75 -7.98 18.96
C ARG A 313 15.76 -8.47 17.91
N SER A 314 14.48 -8.53 18.32
CA SER A 314 13.37 -8.84 17.44
C SER A 314 12.48 -7.62 17.23
N LEU A 315 11.92 -7.49 16.03
CA LEU A 315 10.94 -6.47 15.67
C LEU A 315 9.65 -7.13 15.17
N THR A 316 8.51 -6.53 15.50
CA THR A 316 7.21 -6.97 15.00
C THR A 316 6.84 -6.15 13.78
N ILE A 317 6.42 -6.83 12.72
CA ILE A 317 6.03 -6.24 11.44
C ILE A 317 4.58 -6.61 11.17
N HIS A 318 3.79 -5.64 10.74
CA HIS A 318 2.41 -5.81 10.32
C HIS A 318 2.35 -5.73 8.81
N CYS A 319 1.86 -6.81 8.19
CA CYS A 319 1.60 -6.86 6.76
C CYS A 319 0.10 -6.80 6.51
N TYR A 320 -0.27 -5.99 5.51
CA TYR A 320 -1.66 -5.72 5.14
C TYR A 320 -1.87 -6.03 3.65
N GLY A 321 -3.10 -6.34 3.26
CA GLY A 321 -3.47 -6.46 1.84
C GLY A 321 -2.73 -7.60 1.12
N SER A 322 -2.22 -7.29 -0.07
CA SER A 322 -1.49 -8.22 -0.95
C SER A 322 -0.09 -8.58 -0.46
N LEU A 323 0.45 -7.89 0.56
CA LEU A 323 1.75 -8.17 1.16
C LEU A 323 1.74 -9.41 2.07
N VAL A 324 0.53 -9.86 2.43
CA VAL A 324 0.32 -11.06 3.23
C VAL A 324 0.75 -12.31 2.45
N ARG A 325 1.32 -13.31 3.15
CA ARG A 325 1.88 -14.56 2.60
C ARG A 325 3.06 -14.40 1.64
N ARG A 326 3.62 -13.21 1.47
CA ARG A 326 4.84 -13.04 0.68
C ARG A 326 6.06 -13.67 1.34
N VAL A 327 6.09 -13.70 2.66
CA VAL A 327 7.29 -14.03 3.45
C VAL A 327 7.14 -15.34 4.20
N ASN A 328 8.18 -16.17 4.18
CA ASN A 328 8.23 -17.42 4.94
C ASN A 328 9.22 -17.33 6.11
N PRO A 329 9.02 -18.14 7.17
CA PRO A 329 10.03 -18.28 8.23
C PRO A 329 11.36 -18.79 7.68
N GLY A 330 12.46 -18.13 8.03
CA GLY A 330 13.82 -18.43 7.56
C GLY A 330 14.32 -17.52 6.44
N ASP A 331 13.44 -16.76 5.80
CA ASP A 331 13.81 -15.89 4.69
C ASP A 331 14.60 -14.67 5.16
N VAL A 332 15.61 -14.30 4.37
CA VAL A 332 16.37 -13.05 4.53
C VAL A 332 15.71 -11.99 3.65
N VAL A 333 15.16 -10.96 4.28
CA VAL A 333 14.31 -9.97 3.62
C VAL A 333 14.72 -8.54 4.01
N ASP A 334 14.66 -7.65 3.03
CA ASP A 334 14.64 -6.20 3.26
C ASP A 334 13.17 -5.76 3.25
N ILE A 335 12.68 -5.33 4.41
CA ILE A 335 11.30 -4.84 4.56
C ILE A 335 11.34 -3.34 4.76
N SER A 336 10.59 -2.65 3.90
CA SER A 336 10.42 -1.20 3.95
C SER A 336 9.04 -0.87 4.49
N GLY A 337 8.99 0.01 5.47
CA GLY A 337 7.77 0.27 6.19
C GLY A 337 7.86 1.47 7.14
N ILE A 338 6.71 1.83 7.71
CA ILE A 338 6.61 2.96 8.64
C ILE A 338 6.78 2.45 10.05
N PHE A 339 7.69 3.05 10.80
CA PHE A 339 7.91 2.68 12.20
C PHE A 339 6.92 3.43 13.10
N LEU A 340 5.96 2.71 13.68
CA LEU A 340 4.85 3.30 14.44
C LEU A 340 4.77 2.74 15.86
N PRO A 341 4.41 3.58 16.85
CA PRO A 341 4.07 3.11 18.19
C PRO A 341 2.64 2.55 18.22
N THR A 342 2.44 1.48 18.99
CA THR A 342 1.13 1.01 19.43
C THR A 342 0.95 1.37 20.91
N PRO A 343 -0.01 2.21 21.27
CA PRO A 343 -0.32 2.49 22.66
C PRO A 343 -0.87 1.22 23.34
N TYR A 344 -0.51 1.01 24.60
CA TYR A 344 -1.19 0.00 25.41
C TYR A 344 -2.60 0.48 25.75
N THR A 345 -3.58 -0.43 25.64
CA THR A 345 -4.97 -0.18 26.03
C THR A 345 -5.30 -0.86 27.37
N GLY A 346 -6.34 -0.37 28.05
CA GLY A 346 -6.89 -0.96 29.27
C GLY A 346 -5.94 -0.91 30.48
N PHE A 347 -5.98 -1.95 31.32
CA PHE A 347 -5.18 -2.02 32.56
C PHE A 347 -3.67 -1.97 32.32
N LYS A 348 -3.19 -2.36 31.13
CA LYS A 348 -1.78 -2.24 30.75
C LYS A 348 -1.35 -0.79 30.56
N ALA A 349 -2.26 0.10 30.11
CA ALA A 349 -1.98 1.53 29.95
C ALA A 349 -1.64 2.19 31.29
N MET A 350 -2.41 1.90 32.34
CA MET A 350 -2.18 2.44 33.69
C MET A 350 -0.82 2.04 34.27
N LYS A 351 -0.30 0.85 33.93
CA LYS A 351 0.99 0.35 34.41
C LYS A 351 2.16 0.81 33.55
N ALA A 352 1.95 0.94 32.24
CA ALA A 352 2.99 1.27 31.27
C ALA A 352 3.28 2.77 31.16
N GLY A 353 2.36 3.64 31.61
CA GLY A 353 2.52 5.09 31.48
C GLY A 353 2.59 5.49 30.00
N LEU A 354 3.71 6.10 29.59
CA LEU A 354 4.00 6.49 28.20
C LEU A 354 4.85 5.46 27.44
N LEU A 355 5.18 4.31 28.05
CA LEU A 355 5.85 3.23 27.34
C LEU A 355 4.91 2.71 26.25
N THR A 356 5.38 2.66 25.01
CA THR A 356 4.62 2.12 23.88
C THR A 356 5.39 0.98 23.26
N ASP A 357 4.68 -0.07 22.85
CA ASP A 357 5.26 -1.07 21.95
C ASP A 357 5.41 -0.44 20.57
N THR A 358 6.35 -0.92 19.78
CA THR A 358 6.56 -0.44 18.41
C THR A 358 6.39 -1.58 17.42
N TYR A 359 5.92 -1.22 16.23
CA TYR A 359 5.80 -2.13 15.10
C TYR A 359 6.21 -1.40 13.81
N LEU A 360 6.56 -2.19 12.81
CA LEU A 360 6.78 -1.69 11.46
C LEU A 360 5.56 -2.05 10.61
N GLU A 361 4.92 -1.05 10.02
CA GLU A 361 3.87 -1.25 9.00
C GLU A 361 4.53 -1.44 7.64
N ALA A 362 4.43 -2.64 7.07
CA ALA A 362 5.11 -2.97 5.83
C ALA A 362 4.42 -2.31 4.62
N HIS A 363 5.22 -1.69 3.75
CA HIS A 363 4.82 -1.21 2.44
C HIS A 363 5.45 -2.01 1.30
N HIS A 364 6.74 -2.32 1.40
CA HIS A 364 7.45 -3.04 0.35
C HIS A 364 8.35 -4.11 0.95
N ILE A 365 8.38 -5.29 0.33
CA ILE A 365 9.15 -6.43 0.80
C ILE A 365 10.03 -6.91 -0.35
N ARG A 366 11.35 -6.88 -0.15
CA ARG A 366 12.33 -7.44 -1.09
C ARG A 366 13.00 -8.65 -0.47
N GLN A 367 12.89 -9.81 -1.12
CA GLN A 367 13.52 -11.05 -0.66
C GLN A 367 14.87 -11.23 -1.34
N HIS A 368 15.92 -11.57 -0.58
CA HIS A 368 17.26 -11.78 -1.13
C HIS A 368 17.48 -13.19 -1.67
N LYS A 369 16.78 -14.18 -1.10
CA LYS A 369 16.82 -15.57 -1.55
C LYS A 369 15.44 -15.93 -2.07
N LYS A 370 15.32 -16.14 -3.38
CA LYS A 370 14.10 -16.72 -3.96
C LYS A 370 13.96 -18.16 -3.45
N ALA A 371 12.72 -18.57 -3.19
CA ALA A 371 12.44 -19.96 -2.87
C ALA A 371 13.01 -20.87 -3.98
N TYR A 372 13.58 -22.01 -3.61
CA TYR A 372 14.15 -22.99 -4.55
C TYR A 372 13.16 -23.43 -5.65
N SER A 373 11.85 -23.22 -5.46
CA SER A 373 10.82 -23.47 -6.46
C SER A 373 10.85 -22.53 -7.67
N GLU A 374 11.48 -21.36 -7.54
CA GLU A 374 11.68 -20.39 -8.64
C GLU A 374 13.13 -20.39 -9.16
N MET A 375 14.01 -21.22 -8.58
CA MET A 375 15.30 -21.50 -9.18
C MET A 375 15.08 -22.52 -10.29
N ILE A 376 15.11 -22.05 -11.53
CA ILE A 376 15.21 -22.91 -12.70
C ILE A 376 16.49 -23.73 -12.54
N VAL A 377 16.35 -25.05 -12.44
CA VAL A 377 17.50 -25.96 -12.49
C VAL A 377 18.04 -25.89 -13.91
N ASP A 378 19.30 -25.48 -14.06
CA ASP A 378 19.99 -25.47 -15.34
C ASP A 378 19.85 -26.86 -16.01
N PRO A 379 19.27 -26.97 -17.22
CA PRO A 379 19.08 -28.26 -17.91
C PRO A 379 20.38 -29.05 -18.09
N SER A 380 21.54 -28.38 -18.14
CA SER A 380 22.86 -29.01 -18.24
C SER A 380 23.24 -29.86 -17.03
N LEU A 381 22.61 -29.64 -15.86
CA LEU A 381 22.80 -30.44 -14.65
C LEU A 381 21.90 -31.68 -14.59
N THR A 382 20.91 -31.79 -15.48
CA THR A 382 19.98 -32.93 -15.53
C THR A 382 20.33 -33.99 -16.57
N ASP A 383 21.26 -33.70 -17.49
CA ASP A 383 21.75 -34.68 -18.47
C ASP A 383 22.78 -35.63 -17.86
N TRP A 384 22.29 -36.69 -17.21
CA TRP A 384 23.08 -37.86 -16.81
C TRP A 384 23.31 -38.84 -17.97
N SER A 385 23.03 -38.44 -19.22
CA SER A 385 23.03 -39.32 -20.40
C SER A 385 24.38 -39.43 -21.12
N SER A 386 25.43 -38.76 -20.63
CA SER A 386 26.76 -38.73 -21.27
C SER A 386 27.94 -39.15 -20.38
N ILE A 387 27.74 -40.11 -19.47
CA ILE A 387 28.84 -40.84 -18.80
C ILE A 387 28.77 -42.33 -19.13
#